data_AF-A0A7S4UB96-F1
#
_entry.id   AF-A0A7S4UB96-F1
#
_cell.length_a   1.000
_cell.length_b   1.000
_cell.length_c   1.000
_cell.angle_alpha   90.00
_cell.angle_beta   90.00
_cell.angle_gamma   90.00
#
_symmetry.space_group_name_H-M   'P 1'
#
loop_
_entity.id
_entity.type
_entity.pdbx_description
1 polymer ?
#
loop_
_entity_poly.entity_id
_entity_poly.type
_entity_poly.pdbx_seq_one_letter_code
_entity_poly.pdbx_strand_id
1 'polypeptide(L)'
;SAAAGADAPPTPGAAAPPAPVDWGTEVGRLLRALLSAEHFRDVGAADGEEGREAPARRAAGSADAPDPLPGVLDRTRASWAEDTPGSGSGLSERFSGPLQRAVRAAYLDLCCHLDRAVFFLAALHPYHSLAGLEGDVAACWLRESLGHLLQELEKALLRLRQSRLEVTRAARLRLQELARCPPGAGTEAFRWMQGLRLLDEARLDRLHRSIVGLCADVRLAAAAAREVELTAATRRQLADMARAMGSADFQSRCAPALRERLAPDLRELGGPAGAEGAADPGQRAVAAGGSGSGRP
;
A
#
# COMPACT_ATOMS: atom_id res chain seq x y z
N SER A 1 25.18 -26.44 -59.29
CA SER A 1 25.75 -26.56 -57.95
C SER A 1 26.08 -25.16 -57.45
N ALA A 2 25.19 -24.55 -56.67
CA ALA A 2 25.39 -23.26 -56.04
C ALA A 2 24.93 -23.41 -54.60
N ALA A 3 25.89 -23.41 -53.66
CA ALA A 3 25.64 -23.57 -52.24
C ALA A 3 25.08 -22.26 -51.69
N ALA A 4 23.82 -22.30 -51.27
CA ALA A 4 23.19 -21.22 -50.53
C ALA A 4 23.86 -21.12 -49.15
N GLY A 5 24.62 -20.05 -48.92
CA GLY A 5 25.13 -19.69 -47.61
C GLY A 5 23.96 -19.29 -46.72
N ALA A 6 23.64 -20.15 -45.76
CA ALA A 6 22.71 -19.84 -44.69
C ALA A 6 23.39 -18.85 -43.73
N ASP A 7 23.06 -17.57 -43.87
CA ASP A 7 23.40 -16.54 -42.89
C ASP A 7 22.74 -16.94 -41.56
N ALA A 8 23.57 -17.25 -40.56
CA ALA A 8 23.10 -17.56 -39.23
C ALA A 8 22.35 -16.35 -38.66
N PRO A 9 21.16 -16.52 -38.05
CA PRO A 9 20.43 -15.41 -37.46
C PRO A 9 21.32 -14.73 -36.41
N PRO A 10 21.37 -13.38 -36.39
CA PRO A 10 22.20 -12.66 -35.44
C PRO A 10 21.80 -13.07 -34.03
N THR A 11 22.76 -13.65 -33.31
CA THR A 11 22.62 -13.98 -31.89
C THR A 11 22.11 -12.72 -31.16
N PRO A 12 21.01 -12.79 -30.41
CA PRO A 12 20.48 -11.63 -29.69
C PRO A 12 21.58 -11.13 -28.76
N GLY A 13 22.16 -9.97 -29.11
CA GLY A 13 23.24 -9.36 -28.36
C GLY A 13 22.82 -9.22 -26.91
N ALA A 14 23.70 -9.64 -25.99
CA ALA A 14 23.49 -9.50 -24.56
C ALA A 14 22.99 -8.08 -24.25
N ALA A 15 21.79 -7.98 -23.68
CA ALA A 15 21.16 -6.71 -23.41
C ALA A 15 22.12 -5.86 -22.55
N ALA A 16 22.40 -4.63 -22.99
CA ALA A 16 23.22 -3.73 -22.21
C ALA A 16 22.63 -3.58 -20.80
N PRO A 17 23.46 -3.57 -19.75
CA PRO A 17 22.96 -3.42 -18.38
C PRO A 17 22.16 -2.11 -18.26
N PRO A 18 21.09 -2.09 -17.45
CA PRO A 18 20.30 -0.89 -17.23
C PRO A 18 21.20 0.24 -16.71
N ALA A 19 20.96 1.46 -17.19
CA ALA A 19 21.70 2.62 -16.73
C ALA A 19 21.48 2.80 -15.21
N PRO A 20 22.53 3.17 -14.45
CA PRO A 20 22.37 3.43 -13.02
C PRO A 20 21.38 4.58 -12.80
N VAL A 21 20.53 4.45 -11.79
CA VAL A 21 19.61 5.52 -11.36
C VAL A 21 20.44 6.69 -10.82
N ASP A 22 20.21 7.88 -11.36
CA ASP A 22 20.80 9.11 -10.79
C ASP A 22 20.03 9.54 -9.55
N TRP A 23 20.56 9.16 -8.39
CA TRP A 23 19.98 9.49 -7.10
C TRP A 23 20.09 10.97 -6.69
N GLY A 24 20.84 11.79 -7.44
CA GLY A 24 20.93 13.23 -7.23
C GLY A 24 19.74 14.01 -7.76
N THR A 25 18.90 13.38 -8.59
CA THR A 25 17.70 14.00 -9.19
C THR A 25 16.49 13.98 -8.25
N GLU A 26 15.47 14.77 -8.55
CA GLU A 26 14.18 14.71 -7.83
C GLU A 26 13.52 13.32 -7.97
N VAL A 27 13.51 12.74 -9.17
CA VAL A 27 13.06 11.34 -9.38
C VAL A 27 13.84 10.37 -8.50
N GLY A 28 15.17 10.49 -8.49
CA GLY A 28 16.04 9.65 -7.66
C GLY A 28 15.76 9.81 -6.16
N ARG A 29 15.61 11.04 -5.67
CA ARG A 29 15.22 11.32 -4.28
C ARG A 29 13.85 10.75 -3.94
N LEU A 30 12.88 10.84 -4.84
CA LEU A 30 11.54 10.29 -4.65
C LEU A 30 11.58 8.76 -4.54
N LEU A 31 12.27 8.09 -5.46
CA LEU A 31 12.45 6.64 -5.42
C LEU A 31 13.20 6.20 -4.16
N ARG A 32 14.24 6.94 -3.75
CA ARG A 32 14.97 6.67 -2.52
C ARG A 32 14.06 6.80 -1.30
N ALA A 33 13.27 7.87 -1.20
CA ALA A 33 12.34 8.08 -0.09
C ALA A 33 11.29 6.97 -0.02
N LEU A 34 10.75 6.56 -1.18
CA LEU A 34 9.77 5.47 -1.28
C LEU A 34 10.37 4.13 -0.82
N LEU A 35 11.53 3.75 -1.34
CA LEU A 35 12.21 2.49 -0.97
C LEU A 35 12.74 2.50 0.47
N SER A 36 12.93 3.67 1.06
CA SER A 36 13.40 3.82 2.44
C SER A 36 12.26 3.91 3.46
N ALA A 37 11.01 4.01 3.03
CA ALA A 37 9.87 4.05 3.93
C ALA A 37 9.77 2.75 4.74
N GLU A 38 9.45 2.86 6.02
CA GLU A 38 9.45 1.75 7.00
C GLU A 38 8.63 0.56 6.48
N HIS A 39 7.42 0.82 6.01
CA HIS A 39 6.50 -0.21 5.53
C HIS A 39 7.01 -0.98 4.28
N PHE A 40 7.85 -0.38 3.43
CA PHE A 40 8.48 -1.13 2.32
C PHE A 40 9.50 -2.15 2.81
N ARG A 41 10.21 -1.80 3.89
CA ARG A 41 11.19 -2.70 4.51
C ARG A 41 10.47 -3.82 5.25
N ASP A 42 9.37 -3.50 5.93
CA ASP A 42 8.59 -4.47 6.69
C ASP A 42 7.95 -5.52 5.80
N VAL A 43 7.33 -5.11 4.68
CA VAL A 43 6.72 -6.04 3.72
C VAL A 43 7.75 -7.01 3.13
N GLY A 44 8.99 -6.56 2.89
CA GLY A 44 10.06 -7.43 2.38
C GLY A 44 10.62 -8.42 3.40
N ALA A 45 10.51 -8.12 4.70
CA ALA A 45 11.03 -8.98 5.78
C ALA A 45 10.03 -10.07 6.21
N ALA A 46 8.72 -9.82 6.06
CA ALA A 46 7.66 -10.69 6.53
C ALA A 46 7.66 -12.10 5.90
N ASP A 47 8.17 -12.25 4.68
CA ASP A 47 8.16 -13.54 3.96
C ASP A 47 9.29 -14.51 4.39
N GLY A 48 10.27 -14.05 5.18
CA GLY A 48 11.53 -14.79 5.41
C GLY A 48 11.79 -15.34 6.81
N GLU A 49 11.07 -14.89 7.84
CA GLU A 49 11.50 -15.06 9.24
C GLU A 49 10.30 -15.30 10.18
N GLU A 50 9.62 -16.45 10.05
CA GLU A 50 8.77 -16.97 11.14
C GLU A 50 9.68 -17.37 12.32
N GLY A 51 10.07 -16.42 13.17
CA GLY A 51 10.76 -16.72 14.44
C GLY A 51 11.82 -15.74 14.92
N ARG A 52 12.23 -14.74 14.12
CA ARG A 52 13.05 -13.63 14.66
C ARG A 52 12.14 -12.53 15.17
N GLU A 53 12.19 -12.30 16.48
CA GLU A 53 11.66 -11.09 17.10
C GLU A 53 12.08 -9.87 16.26
N ALA A 54 11.09 -9.09 15.83
CA ALA A 54 11.32 -7.90 15.04
C ALA A 54 12.42 -7.07 15.72
N PRO A 55 13.52 -6.73 15.02
CA PRO A 55 14.61 -5.99 15.63
C PRO A 55 14.04 -4.73 16.25
N ALA A 56 14.15 -4.62 17.58
CA ALA A 56 13.63 -3.51 18.36
C ALA A 56 13.87 -2.21 17.61
N ARG A 57 12.78 -1.51 17.21
CA ARG A 57 12.78 -0.28 16.42
C ARG A 57 13.93 0.62 16.89
N ARG A 58 15.05 0.57 16.16
CA ARG A 58 16.22 1.36 16.52
C ARG A 58 15.82 2.82 16.36
N ALA A 59 15.72 3.53 17.47
CA ALA A 59 15.46 4.96 17.49
C ALA A 59 16.45 5.65 16.54
N ALA A 60 15.88 6.21 15.46
CA ALA A 60 16.61 6.85 14.38
C ALA A 60 17.25 8.14 14.88
N GLY A 61 18.56 8.07 15.18
CA GLY A 61 19.41 9.22 15.43
C GLY A 61 20.49 9.43 14.36
N SER A 62 20.35 8.80 13.18
CA SER A 62 21.29 9.01 12.08
C SER A 62 21.00 10.34 11.42
N ALA A 63 22.00 11.23 11.37
CA ALA A 63 21.95 12.49 10.64
C ALA A 63 21.74 12.29 9.12
N ASP A 64 21.93 11.07 8.62
CA ASP A 64 21.72 10.68 7.21
C ASP A 64 20.37 9.98 6.96
N ALA A 65 19.38 10.17 7.84
CA ALA A 65 18.04 9.63 7.59
C ALA A 65 17.46 10.26 6.30
N PRO A 66 16.99 9.45 5.33
CA PRO A 66 16.37 9.97 4.13
C PRO A 66 15.12 10.77 4.49
N ASP A 67 14.89 11.85 3.74
CA ASP A 67 13.70 12.69 3.91
C ASP A 67 12.41 11.86 3.86
N PRO A 68 11.43 12.13 4.73
CA PRO A 68 10.15 11.44 4.70
C PRO A 68 9.43 11.69 3.37
N LEU A 69 8.85 10.62 2.80
CA LEU A 69 8.23 10.65 1.47
C LEU A 69 7.21 11.79 1.28
N PRO A 70 6.30 12.10 2.22
CA PRO A 70 5.35 13.21 2.04
C PRO A 70 6.03 14.54 1.76
N GLY A 71 7.12 14.85 2.48
CA GLY A 71 7.88 16.09 2.27
C GLY A 71 8.60 16.11 0.92
N VAL A 72 9.12 14.95 0.46
CA VAL A 72 9.72 14.84 -0.88
C VAL A 72 8.68 14.97 -1.97
N LEU A 73 7.50 14.36 -1.81
CA LEU A 73 6.38 14.46 -2.73
C LEU A 73 5.88 15.89 -2.88
N ASP A 74 5.67 16.61 -1.77
CA ASP A 74 5.17 17.99 -1.81
C ASP A 74 6.16 18.95 -2.47
N ARG A 75 7.46 18.82 -2.16
CA ARG A 75 8.52 19.59 -2.82
C ARG A 75 8.60 19.28 -4.32
N THR A 76 8.55 18.00 -4.68
CA THR A 76 8.59 17.58 -6.09
C THR A 76 7.34 18.04 -6.82
N ARG A 77 6.17 18.00 -6.17
CA ARG A 77 4.90 18.49 -6.74
C ARG A 77 4.95 19.98 -7.00
N ALA A 78 5.48 20.78 -6.07
CA ALA A 78 5.66 22.21 -6.26
C ALA A 78 6.62 22.50 -7.43
N SER A 79 7.78 21.83 -7.46
CA SER A 79 8.78 21.94 -8.54
C SER A 79 8.20 21.55 -9.91
N TRP A 80 7.47 20.44 -10.00
CA TRP A 80 6.93 19.90 -11.26
C TRP A 80 5.64 20.58 -11.73
N ALA A 81 5.05 21.45 -10.90
CA ALA A 81 3.91 22.27 -11.31
C ALA A 81 4.33 23.33 -12.34
N GLU A 82 5.60 23.75 -12.34
CA GLU A 82 6.17 24.66 -13.33
C GLU A 82 6.15 24.03 -14.73
N ASP A 83 6.11 24.87 -15.78
CA ASP A 83 6.07 24.39 -17.17
C ASP A 83 7.38 23.72 -17.57
N THR A 84 8.51 24.19 -17.05
CA THR A 84 9.85 23.66 -17.33
C THR A 84 10.51 23.22 -16.03
N PRO A 85 10.40 21.93 -15.65
CA PRO A 85 11.11 21.40 -14.50
C PRO A 85 12.61 21.69 -14.60
N GLY A 86 13.26 21.99 -13.47
CA GLY A 86 14.68 22.26 -13.44
C GLY A 86 15.53 21.07 -13.94
N SER A 87 16.78 21.33 -14.31
CA SER A 87 17.75 20.31 -14.75
C SER A 87 18.00 19.22 -13.68
N GLY A 88 17.73 19.52 -12.41
CA GLY A 88 17.79 18.57 -11.29
C GLY A 88 16.56 17.66 -11.16
N SER A 89 15.54 17.78 -12.02
CA SER A 89 14.31 16.98 -11.90
C SER A 89 14.55 15.48 -12.17
N GLY A 90 15.48 15.15 -13.05
CA GLY A 90 15.65 13.78 -13.56
C GLY A 90 14.55 13.35 -14.52
N LEU A 91 13.68 14.27 -14.93
CA LEU A 91 12.74 14.06 -16.02
C LEU A 91 13.44 14.25 -17.36
N SER A 92 13.12 13.41 -18.33
CA SER A 92 13.48 13.69 -19.73
C SER A 92 12.82 15.00 -20.17
N GLU A 93 13.50 15.79 -21.00
CA GLU A 93 12.98 17.03 -21.61
C GLU A 93 11.60 16.85 -22.27
N ARG A 94 11.26 15.62 -22.66
CA ARG A 94 9.98 15.27 -23.29
C ARG A 94 8.80 15.25 -22.32
N PHE A 95 9.07 15.14 -21.02
CA PHE A 95 8.08 15.30 -19.96
C PHE A 95 8.05 16.73 -19.41
N SER A 96 8.77 17.66 -20.05
CA SER A 96 8.66 19.10 -19.82
C SER A 96 7.52 19.69 -20.65
N GLY A 97 7.07 20.87 -20.27
CA GLY A 97 5.99 21.63 -20.91
C GLY A 97 4.63 21.48 -20.23
N PRO A 98 3.68 22.37 -20.59
CA PRO A 98 2.35 22.44 -19.96
C PRO A 98 1.50 21.20 -20.26
N LEU A 99 1.63 20.61 -21.46
CA LEU A 99 0.88 19.41 -21.85
C LEU A 99 1.23 18.17 -21.02
N GLN A 100 2.43 18.14 -20.42
CA GLN A 100 2.94 17.02 -19.65
C GLN A 100 2.66 17.16 -18.15
N ARG A 101 2.10 18.29 -17.69
CA ARG A 101 1.80 18.55 -16.28
C ARG A 101 0.89 17.47 -15.68
N ALA A 102 -0.13 17.03 -16.43
CA ALA A 102 -1.04 15.98 -15.99
C ALA A 102 -0.33 14.63 -15.81
N VAL A 103 0.62 14.30 -16.69
CA VAL A 103 1.40 13.06 -16.61
C VAL A 103 2.36 13.10 -15.43
N ARG A 104 3.01 14.25 -15.20
CA ARG A 104 3.86 14.48 -14.02
C ARG A 104 3.06 14.32 -12.72
N ALA A 105 1.87 14.91 -12.65
CA ALA A 105 0.96 14.73 -11.51
C ALA A 105 0.56 13.26 -11.32
N ALA A 106 0.17 12.57 -12.39
CA ALA A 106 -0.20 11.15 -12.33
C ALA A 106 0.96 10.25 -11.85
N TYR A 107 2.21 10.59 -12.19
CA TYR A 107 3.38 9.87 -11.68
C TYR A 107 3.59 10.09 -10.17
N LEU A 108 3.40 11.31 -9.67
CA LEU A 108 3.48 11.59 -8.24
C LEU A 108 2.34 10.90 -7.47
N ASP A 109 1.14 10.89 -8.05
CA ASP A 109 0.00 10.16 -7.49
C ASP A 109 0.24 8.66 -7.49
N LEU A 110 0.87 8.11 -8.54
CA LEU A 110 1.30 6.71 -8.58
C LEU A 110 2.22 6.38 -7.40
N CYS A 111 3.22 7.24 -7.13
CA CYS A 111 4.14 7.03 -6.00
C CYS A 111 3.41 7.11 -4.65
N CYS A 112 2.53 8.10 -4.48
CA CYS A 112 1.72 8.27 -3.27
C CYS A 112 0.78 7.07 -3.02
N HIS A 113 0.11 6.58 -4.07
CA HIS A 113 -0.79 5.44 -3.95
C HIS A 113 -0.04 4.12 -3.76
N LEU A 114 1.19 4.00 -4.26
CA LEU A 114 2.04 2.84 -4.01
C LEU A 114 2.47 2.81 -2.54
N ASP A 115 2.94 3.93 -2.00
CA ASP A 115 3.26 4.08 -0.57
C ASP A 115 2.07 3.70 0.32
N ARG A 116 0.88 4.25 0.05
CA ARG A 116 -0.35 3.89 0.78
C ARG A 116 -0.70 2.41 0.67
N ALA A 117 -0.59 1.81 -0.52
CA ALA A 117 -0.89 0.39 -0.68
C ALA A 117 0.07 -0.49 0.14
N VAL A 118 1.36 -0.17 0.11
CA VAL A 118 2.36 -0.91 0.90
C VAL A 118 2.20 -0.67 2.39
N PHE A 119 1.86 0.56 2.81
CA PHE A 119 1.49 0.86 4.20
C PHE A 119 0.34 -0.02 4.69
N PHE A 120 -0.77 -0.12 3.94
CA PHE A 120 -1.89 -0.95 4.35
C PHE A 120 -1.56 -2.45 4.32
N LEU A 121 -0.73 -2.91 3.38
CA LEU A 121 -0.23 -4.28 3.39
C LEU A 121 0.62 -4.58 4.64
N ALA A 122 1.52 -3.67 5.03
CA ALA A 122 2.28 -3.79 6.27
C ALA A 122 1.35 -3.79 7.50
N ALA A 123 0.33 -2.95 7.51
CA ALA A 123 -0.66 -2.88 8.59
C ALA A 123 -1.50 -4.16 8.75
N LEU A 124 -1.61 -5.00 7.70
CA LEU A 124 -2.28 -6.30 7.77
C LEU A 124 -1.41 -7.39 8.40
N HIS A 125 -0.09 -7.17 8.55
CA HIS A 125 0.82 -8.20 9.04
C HIS A 125 0.49 -8.70 10.47
N PRO A 126 0.18 -7.83 11.47
CA PRO A 126 -0.25 -8.29 12.78
C PRO A 126 -1.53 -9.14 12.72
N TYR A 127 -2.47 -8.80 11.84
CA TYR A 127 -3.72 -9.56 11.65
C TYR A 127 -3.44 -10.95 11.09
N HIS A 128 -2.51 -11.05 10.13
CA HIS A 128 -2.05 -12.33 9.62
C HIS A 128 -1.43 -13.19 10.72
N SER A 129 -0.56 -12.62 11.56
CA SER A 129 0.04 -13.34 12.69
C SER A 129 -1.02 -13.83 13.69
N LEU A 130 -2.00 -13.00 14.03
CA LEU A 130 -3.08 -13.38 14.94
C LEU A 130 -3.97 -14.47 14.34
N ALA A 131 -4.31 -14.36 13.05
CA ALA A 131 -5.06 -15.38 12.33
C ALA A 131 -4.29 -16.71 12.26
N GLY A 132 -2.96 -16.68 12.17
CA GLY A 132 -2.12 -17.87 12.24
C GLY A 132 -2.14 -18.58 13.60
N LEU A 133 -2.26 -17.81 14.70
CA LEU A 133 -2.28 -18.35 16.08
C LEU A 133 -3.66 -18.88 16.49
N GLU A 134 -4.71 -18.09 16.23
CA GLU A 134 -6.06 -18.31 16.77
C GLU A 134 -7.08 -18.72 15.67
N GLY A 135 -6.64 -18.83 14.42
CA GLY A 135 -7.47 -19.21 13.28
C GLY A 135 -8.60 -18.23 12.99
N ASP A 136 -9.72 -18.77 12.53
CA ASP A 136 -10.91 -18.01 12.13
C ASP A 136 -11.54 -17.19 13.27
N VAL A 137 -11.32 -17.59 14.54
CA VAL A 137 -11.91 -16.91 15.70
C VAL A 137 -11.36 -15.50 15.86
N ALA A 138 -10.04 -15.32 15.73
CA ALA A 138 -9.43 -14.00 15.75
C ALA A 138 -9.89 -13.14 14.56
N ALA A 139 -10.05 -13.73 13.37
CA ALA A 139 -10.56 -13.00 12.21
C ALA A 139 -11.98 -12.46 12.44
N CYS A 140 -12.85 -13.23 13.10
CA CYS A 140 -14.19 -12.76 13.48
C CYS A 140 -14.15 -11.62 14.50
N TRP A 141 -13.26 -11.69 15.50
CA TRP A 141 -13.10 -10.63 16.50
C TRP A 141 -12.55 -9.33 15.92
N LEU A 142 -11.66 -9.44 14.94
CA LEU A 142 -11.03 -8.30 14.27
C LEU A 142 -11.85 -7.78 13.08
N ARG A 143 -13.05 -8.31 12.82
CA ARG A 143 -13.85 -8.03 11.61
C ARG A 143 -13.98 -6.55 11.29
N GLU A 144 -14.28 -5.71 12.28
CA GLU A 144 -14.51 -4.28 12.04
C GLU A 144 -13.24 -3.54 11.62
N SER A 145 -12.14 -3.74 12.37
CA SER A 145 -10.86 -3.10 12.07
C SER A 145 -10.23 -3.67 10.79
N LEU A 146 -10.29 -4.98 10.60
CA LEU A 146 -9.85 -5.66 9.38
C LEU A 146 -10.68 -5.22 8.17
N GLY A 147 -12.00 -5.11 8.32
CA GLY A 147 -12.90 -4.62 7.27
C GLY A 147 -12.55 -3.20 6.83
N HIS A 148 -12.27 -2.31 7.78
CA HIS A 148 -11.83 -0.95 7.48
C HIS A 148 -10.48 -0.93 6.75
N LEU A 149 -9.48 -1.68 7.25
CA LEU A 149 -8.16 -1.76 6.61
C LEU A 149 -8.22 -2.31 5.18
N LEU A 150 -8.98 -3.39 4.96
CA LEU A 150 -9.17 -3.97 3.63
C LEU A 150 -9.88 -2.99 2.69
N GLN A 151 -10.85 -2.22 3.18
CA GLN A 151 -11.51 -1.19 2.39
C GLN A 151 -10.54 -0.07 1.98
N GLU A 152 -9.68 0.39 2.88
CA GLU A 152 -8.68 1.42 2.56
C GLU A 152 -7.60 0.88 1.62
N LEU A 153 -7.18 -0.37 1.78
CA LEU A 153 -6.28 -1.06 0.84
C LEU A 153 -6.90 -1.15 -0.56
N GLU A 154 -8.16 -1.56 -0.69
CA GLU A 154 -8.87 -1.64 -1.97
C GLU A 154 -8.96 -0.26 -2.65
N LYS A 155 -9.27 0.80 -1.89
CA LYS A 155 -9.24 2.18 -2.39
C LYS A 155 -7.85 2.58 -2.89
N ALA A 156 -6.80 2.29 -2.12
CA ALA A 156 -5.42 2.58 -2.51
C ALA A 156 -5.01 1.83 -3.78
N LEU A 157 -5.34 0.54 -3.89
CA LEU A 157 -5.06 -0.30 -5.06
C LEU A 157 -5.80 0.18 -6.31
N LEU A 158 -7.05 0.62 -6.18
CA LEU A 158 -7.82 1.19 -7.29
C LEU A 158 -7.17 2.47 -7.82
N ARG A 159 -6.78 3.37 -6.91
CA ARG A 159 -6.10 4.61 -7.26
C ARG A 159 -4.72 4.36 -7.87
N LEU A 160 -3.95 3.43 -7.31
CA LEU A 160 -2.67 2.98 -7.84
C LEU A 160 -2.83 2.47 -9.28
N ARG A 161 -3.84 1.63 -9.53
CA ARG A 161 -4.15 1.13 -10.88
C ARG A 161 -4.49 2.27 -11.84
N GLN A 162 -5.30 3.24 -11.41
CA GLN A 162 -5.67 4.38 -12.23
C GLN A 162 -4.44 5.20 -12.63
N SER A 163 -3.64 5.65 -11.66
CA SER A 163 -2.42 6.44 -11.93
C SER A 163 -1.43 5.69 -12.80
N ARG A 164 -1.28 4.37 -12.60
CA ARG A 164 -0.45 3.52 -13.44
C ARG A 164 -0.92 3.51 -14.90
N LEU A 165 -2.22 3.37 -15.15
CA LEU A 165 -2.76 3.37 -16.50
C LEU A 165 -2.54 4.71 -17.21
N GLU A 166 -2.67 5.82 -16.49
CA GLU A 166 -2.42 7.17 -17.01
C GLU A 166 -0.95 7.35 -17.41
N VAL A 167 -0.01 7.01 -16.52
CA VAL A 167 1.43 7.06 -16.79
C VAL A 167 1.82 6.14 -17.95
N THR A 168 1.28 4.92 -17.97
CA THR A 168 1.58 3.93 -19.02
C THR A 168 1.02 4.35 -20.38
N ARG A 169 -0.16 4.94 -20.41
CA ARG A 169 -0.74 5.52 -21.64
C ARG A 169 0.14 6.63 -22.18
N ALA A 170 0.61 7.54 -21.33
CA ALA A 170 1.52 8.61 -21.74
C ALA A 170 2.85 8.03 -22.29
N ALA A 171 3.42 7.04 -21.61
CA ALA A 171 4.62 6.34 -22.06
C ALA A 171 4.42 5.66 -23.43
N ARG A 172 3.27 5.01 -23.67
CA ARG A 172 2.95 4.40 -24.97
C ARG A 172 2.78 5.41 -26.09
N LEU A 173 2.09 6.52 -25.84
CA LEU A 173 1.98 7.60 -26.82
C LEU A 173 3.38 8.12 -27.20
N ARG A 174 4.26 8.28 -26.21
CA ARG A 174 5.64 8.69 -26.45
C ARG A 174 6.45 7.65 -27.22
N LEU A 175 6.25 6.36 -26.92
CA LEU A 175 6.88 5.27 -27.66
C LEU A 175 6.43 5.26 -29.13
N GLN A 176 5.15 5.53 -29.41
CA GLN A 176 4.61 5.64 -30.77
C GLN A 176 5.22 6.83 -31.52
N GLU A 177 5.42 7.97 -30.86
CA GLU A 177 6.12 9.12 -31.45
C GLU A 177 7.58 8.78 -31.79
N LEU A 178 8.30 8.14 -30.86
CA LEU A 178 9.68 7.71 -31.09
C LEU A 178 9.78 6.64 -32.18
N ALA A 179 8.77 5.78 -32.33
CA ALA A 179 8.74 4.78 -33.39
C ALA A 179 8.65 5.41 -34.81
N ARG A 180 8.10 6.63 -34.93
CA ARG A 180 8.06 7.35 -36.23
C ARG A 180 9.44 7.86 -36.65
N CYS A 181 10.28 8.21 -35.69
CA CYS A 181 11.65 8.68 -35.90
C CYS A 181 12.57 7.94 -34.90
N PRO A 182 12.91 6.66 -35.16
CA PRO A 182 13.61 5.83 -34.21
C PRO A 182 14.94 6.48 -33.81
N PRO A 183 15.20 6.66 -32.51
CA PRO A 183 16.44 7.25 -32.06
C PRO A 183 17.61 6.32 -32.37
N GLY A 184 18.81 6.88 -32.57
CA GLY A 184 20.01 6.10 -32.79
C GLY A 184 20.28 5.11 -31.65
N ALA A 185 20.85 3.95 -31.99
CA ALA A 185 21.25 2.95 -31.00
C ALA A 185 22.20 3.58 -29.95
N GLY A 186 22.02 3.20 -28.69
CA GLY A 186 22.86 3.68 -27.58
C GLY A 186 22.41 5.00 -26.94
N THR A 187 21.48 5.74 -27.56
CA THR A 187 20.89 6.94 -26.97
C THR A 187 20.02 6.63 -25.74
N GLU A 188 19.84 7.61 -24.85
CA GLU A 188 18.95 7.48 -23.69
C GLU A 188 17.52 7.13 -24.11
N ALA A 189 17.01 7.78 -25.16
CA ALA A 189 15.69 7.49 -25.72
C ALA A 189 15.56 6.03 -26.16
N PHE A 190 16.60 5.47 -26.81
CA PHE A 190 16.62 4.05 -27.20
C PHE A 190 16.61 3.12 -25.97
N ARG A 191 17.40 3.43 -24.93
CA ARG A 191 17.41 2.64 -23.67
C ARG A 191 16.07 2.71 -22.95
N TRP A 192 15.45 3.88 -22.90
CA TRP A 192 14.11 4.06 -22.33
C TRP A 192 13.06 3.22 -23.08
N MET A 193 13.09 3.23 -24.42
CA MET A 193 12.23 2.36 -25.24
C MET A 193 12.46 0.88 -24.95
N GLN A 194 13.71 0.45 -24.73
CA GLN A 194 14.02 -0.93 -24.33
C GLN A 194 13.48 -1.26 -22.93
N GLY A 195 13.61 -0.33 -21.98
CA GLY A 195 13.11 -0.51 -20.61
C GLY A 195 11.59 -0.72 -20.56
N LEU A 196 10.82 -0.03 -21.42
CA LEU A 196 9.38 -0.22 -21.51
C LEU A 196 8.96 -1.65 -21.93
N ARG A 197 9.85 -2.43 -22.54
CA ARG A 197 9.57 -3.84 -22.85
C ARG A 197 9.46 -4.72 -21.61
N LEU A 198 10.03 -4.28 -20.50
CA LEU A 198 9.95 -4.98 -19.21
C LEU A 198 8.62 -4.72 -18.49
N LEU A 199 7.81 -3.77 -18.99
CA LEU A 199 6.50 -3.46 -18.42
C LEU A 199 5.46 -4.48 -18.89
N ASP A 200 5.17 -5.47 -18.05
CA ASP A 200 4.08 -6.44 -18.28
C ASP A 200 2.78 -5.95 -17.63
N GLU A 201 2.02 -5.15 -18.38
CA GLU A 201 0.72 -4.61 -17.92
C GLU A 201 -0.30 -5.71 -17.63
N ALA A 202 -0.31 -6.79 -18.41
CA ALA A 202 -1.23 -7.89 -18.22
C ALA A 202 -0.97 -8.60 -16.89
N ARG A 203 0.31 -8.80 -16.52
CA ARG A 203 0.69 -9.30 -15.20
C ARG A 203 0.29 -8.33 -14.10
N LEU A 204 0.54 -7.03 -14.26
CA LEU A 204 0.15 -6.04 -13.25
C LEU A 204 -1.37 -5.97 -13.03
N ASP A 205 -2.18 -6.15 -14.08
CA ASP A 205 -3.64 -6.25 -13.96
C ASP A 205 -4.11 -7.58 -13.34
N ARG A 206 -3.43 -8.70 -13.62
CA ARG A 206 -3.69 -9.97 -12.92
C ARG A 206 -3.39 -9.86 -11.43
N LEU A 207 -2.25 -9.26 -11.06
CA LEU A 207 -1.87 -9.04 -9.66
C LEU A 207 -2.89 -8.17 -8.93
N HIS A 208 -3.30 -7.04 -9.54
CA HIS A 208 -4.34 -6.18 -8.95
C HIS A 208 -5.64 -6.95 -8.69
N ARG A 209 -6.14 -7.69 -9.68
CA ARG A 209 -7.36 -8.50 -9.52
C ARG A 209 -7.20 -9.59 -8.47
N SER A 210 -6.04 -10.23 -8.41
CA SER A 210 -5.73 -11.24 -7.41
C SER A 210 -5.79 -10.67 -5.99
N ILE A 211 -5.15 -9.52 -5.75
CA ILE A 211 -5.14 -8.90 -4.42
C ILE A 211 -6.55 -8.46 -4.01
N VAL A 212 -7.30 -7.83 -4.93
CA VAL A 212 -8.71 -7.46 -4.66
C VAL A 212 -9.57 -8.69 -4.37
N GLY A 213 -9.34 -9.80 -5.08
CA GLY A 213 -10.00 -11.08 -4.80
C GLY A 213 -9.70 -11.57 -3.38
N LEU A 214 -8.43 -11.57 -2.97
CA LEU A 214 -8.02 -11.94 -1.62
C LEU A 214 -8.66 -11.04 -0.55
N CYS A 215 -8.77 -9.72 -0.78
CA CYS A 215 -9.48 -8.83 0.14
C CYS A 215 -10.97 -9.21 0.29
N ALA A 216 -11.62 -9.65 -0.78
CA ALA A 216 -13.00 -10.12 -0.73
C ALA A 216 -13.10 -11.45 0.05
N ASP A 217 -12.18 -12.39 -0.20
CA ASP A 217 -12.14 -13.69 0.47
C ASP A 217 -11.93 -13.53 1.99
N VAL A 218 -11.01 -12.64 2.41
CA VAL A 218 -10.79 -12.34 3.83
C VAL A 218 -12.03 -11.73 4.48
N ARG A 219 -12.75 -10.84 3.80
CA ARG A 219 -14.02 -10.28 4.31
C ARG A 219 -15.11 -11.34 4.44
N LEU A 220 -15.19 -12.28 3.49
CA LEU A 220 -16.12 -13.40 3.56
C LEU A 220 -15.77 -14.34 4.72
N ALA A 221 -14.49 -14.64 4.91
CA ALA A 221 -14.00 -15.45 6.03
C ALA A 221 -14.28 -14.77 7.39
N ALA A 222 -14.13 -13.45 7.46
CA ALA A 222 -14.41 -12.67 8.67
C ALA A 222 -15.91 -12.33 8.86
N ALA A 223 -16.82 -12.78 7.99
CA ALA A 223 -18.21 -12.35 8.00
C ALA A 223 -18.98 -12.75 9.27
N ALA A 224 -20.01 -11.97 9.63
CA ALA A 224 -20.85 -12.26 10.80
C ALA A 224 -21.55 -13.63 10.74
N ALA A 225 -21.87 -14.12 9.53
CA ALA A 225 -22.37 -15.47 9.36
C ALA A 225 -21.37 -16.52 9.88
N ARG A 226 -20.07 -16.32 9.62
CA ARG A 226 -19.01 -17.21 10.09
C ARG A 226 -18.90 -17.21 11.61
N GLU A 227 -19.03 -16.05 12.24
CA GLU A 227 -19.04 -15.93 13.71
C GLU A 227 -20.18 -16.76 14.33
N VAL A 228 -21.38 -16.71 13.75
CA VAL A 228 -22.53 -17.50 14.21
C VAL A 228 -22.28 -18.99 14.03
N GLU A 229 -21.73 -19.41 12.88
CA GLU A 229 -21.36 -20.80 12.62
C GLU A 229 -20.34 -21.33 13.62
N LEU A 230 -19.26 -20.58 13.85
CA LEU A 230 -18.21 -20.93 14.81
C LEU A 230 -18.79 -21.02 16.22
N THR A 231 -19.60 -20.03 16.64
CA THR A 231 -20.27 -20.06 17.94
C THR A 231 -21.18 -21.29 18.09
N ALA A 232 -21.94 -21.63 17.05
CA ALA A 232 -22.80 -22.81 17.06
C ALA A 232 -22.01 -24.13 17.05
N ALA A 233 -20.86 -24.19 16.37
CA ALA A 233 -19.97 -25.33 16.38
C ALA A 233 -19.33 -25.55 17.76
N THR A 234 -18.76 -24.49 18.36
CA THR A 234 -18.16 -24.52 19.69
C THR A 234 -19.17 -24.94 20.76
N ARG A 235 -20.41 -24.41 20.69
CA ARG A 235 -21.49 -24.83 21.60
C ARG A 235 -21.84 -26.32 21.47
N ARG A 236 -21.89 -26.84 20.24
CA ARG A 236 -22.15 -28.27 19.99
C ARG A 236 -21.03 -29.14 20.54
N GLN A 237 -19.77 -28.79 20.25
CA GLN A 237 -18.60 -29.52 20.73
C GLN A 237 -18.51 -29.54 22.26
N LEU A 238 -18.73 -28.40 22.92
CA LEU A 238 -18.76 -28.34 24.38
C LEU A 238 -19.89 -29.19 24.96
N ALA A 239 -21.07 -29.20 24.33
CA ALA A 239 -22.18 -30.06 24.75
C ALA A 239 -21.86 -31.56 24.55
N ASP A 240 -21.15 -31.92 23.47
CA ASP A 240 -20.69 -33.29 23.23
C ASP A 240 -19.64 -33.73 24.26
N MET A 241 -18.63 -32.89 24.54
CA MET A 241 -17.63 -33.14 25.59
C MET A 241 -18.26 -33.27 26.97
N ALA A 242 -19.20 -32.38 27.30
CA ALA A 242 -19.88 -32.41 28.60
C ALA A 242 -20.78 -33.65 28.76
N ARG A 243 -21.34 -34.17 27.67
CA ARG A 243 -22.03 -35.47 27.63
C ARG A 243 -21.03 -36.63 27.79
N ALA A 244 -19.92 -36.61 27.06
CA ALA A 244 -18.92 -37.69 27.07
C ALA A 244 -18.27 -37.88 28.45
N MET A 245 -18.02 -36.78 29.17
CA MET A 245 -17.40 -36.87 30.50
C MET A 245 -18.39 -37.21 31.62
N GLY A 246 -19.70 -37.16 31.38
CA GLY A 246 -20.73 -37.54 32.36
C GLY A 246 -20.74 -36.75 33.68
N SER A 247 -19.95 -35.67 33.78
CA SER A 247 -19.76 -34.90 35.01
C SER A 247 -20.71 -33.71 35.07
N ALA A 248 -21.60 -33.71 36.06
CA ALA A 248 -22.52 -32.61 36.33
C ALA A 248 -21.79 -31.30 36.67
N ASP A 249 -20.64 -31.37 37.37
CA ASP A 249 -19.83 -30.19 37.69
C ASP A 249 -19.24 -29.56 36.43
N PHE A 250 -18.72 -30.38 35.51
CA PHE A 250 -18.21 -29.89 34.23
C PHE A 250 -19.32 -29.28 33.36
N GLN A 251 -20.48 -29.93 33.28
CA GLN A 251 -21.66 -29.39 32.60
C GLN A 251 -22.06 -28.01 33.17
N SER A 252 -22.00 -27.85 34.49
CA SER A 252 -22.29 -26.58 35.16
C SER A 252 -21.26 -25.49 34.85
N ARG A 253 -19.98 -25.84 34.67
CA ARG A 253 -18.89 -24.88 34.37
C ARG A 253 -18.84 -24.47 32.91
N CYS A 254 -19.29 -25.33 31.99
CA CYS A 254 -19.38 -25.00 30.57
C CYS A 254 -20.56 -24.08 30.22
N ALA A 255 -21.61 -24.03 31.06
CA ALA A 255 -22.80 -23.21 30.80
C ALA A 255 -22.61 -21.68 30.95
N PRO A 256 -21.83 -21.15 31.93
CA PRO A 256 -21.62 -19.71 32.13
C PRO A 256 -20.48 -19.11 31.28
N ALA A 257 -19.38 -19.85 31.07
CA ALA A 257 -18.18 -19.35 30.39
C ALA A 257 -18.44 -18.86 28.94
N LEU A 258 -19.45 -19.45 28.29
CA LEU A 258 -19.88 -19.14 26.92
C LEU A 258 -20.65 -17.81 26.78
N ARG A 259 -21.20 -17.28 27.89
CA ARG A 259 -22.10 -16.12 27.87
C ARG A 259 -21.44 -14.82 28.35
N GLU A 260 -20.51 -14.91 29.30
CA GLU A 260 -20.02 -13.73 30.03
C GLU A 260 -18.60 -13.28 29.69
N ARG A 261 -17.72 -14.14 29.13
CA ARG A 261 -16.32 -13.75 28.86
C ARG A 261 -16.07 -13.14 27.48
N LEU A 262 -16.90 -13.46 26.49
CA LEU A 262 -16.77 -12.86 25.15
C LEU A 262 -17.14 -11.37 25.12
N ALA A 263 -18.11 -10.93 25.94
CA ALA A 263 -18.59 -9.55 25.91
C ALA A 263 -17.66 -8.47 26.55
N PRO A 264 -16.98 -8.71 27.68
CA PRO A 264 -16.08 -7.73 28.31
C PRO A 264 -14.71 -7.66 27.63
N ASP A 265 -14.11 -8.79 27.22
CA ASP A 265 -12.81 -8.79 26.53
C ASP A 265 -12.88 -8.07 25.17
N LEU A 266 -14.04 -8.11 24.49
CA LEU A 266 -14.34 -7.33 23.29
C LEU A 266 -14.48 -5.81 23.56
N ARG A 267 -14.86 -5.39 24.76
CA ARG A 267 -14.93 -3.97 25.14
C ARG A 267 -13.57 -3.40 25.53
N GLU A 268 -12.69 -4.20 26.12
CA GLU A 268 -11.33 -3.74 26.45
C GLU A 268 -10.43 -3.59 25.22
N LEU A 269 -10.57 -4.46 24.21
CA LEU A 269 -9.81 -4.35 22.95
C LEU A 269 -10.36 -3.31 21.97
N GLY A 270 -11.66 -2.98 22.06
CA GLY A 270 -12.31 -1.89 21.31
C GLY A 270 -12.32 -0.53 22.03
N GLY A 271 -11.73 -0.47 23.23
CA GLY A 271 -11.60 0.77 24.00
C GLY A 271 -10.69 1.77 23.25
N PRO A 272 -11.05 3.07 23.20
CA PRO A 272 -10.28 4.06 22.45
C PRO A 272 -8.90 4.27 23.08
N ALA A 273 -7.88 3.56 22.58
CA ALA A 273 -6.47 3.76 22.94
C ALA A 273 -5.89 5.07 22.33
N GLY A 274 -6.66 6.17 22.32
CA GLY A 274 -6.28 7.41 21.64
C GLY A 274 -7.09 8.65 21.99
N ALA A 275 -7.65 8.77 23.19
CA ALA A 275 -8.37 9.97 23.62
C ALA A 275 -7.89 10.53 24.98
N GLU A 276 -6.61 10.39 25.30
CA GLU A 276 -5.96 11.19 26.36
C GLU A 276 -5.00 12.18 25.72
N GLY A 277 -5.47 13.39 25.48
CA GLY A 277 -4.64 14.45 24.91
C GLY A 277 -5.35 15.71 24.44
N ALA A 278 -6.44 16.13 25.08
CA ALA A 278 -6.95 17.49 24.91
C ALA A 278 -7.57 17.96 26.23
N ALA A 279 -6.69 18.44 27.11
CA ALA A 279 -7.07 19.25 28.25
C ALA A 279 -7.70 20.56 27.74
N ASP A 280 -8.99 20.72 28.00
CA ASP A 280 -9.62 22.03 28.18
C ASP A 280 -9.19 22.56 29.55
N PRO A 281 -8.70 23.80 29.63
CA PRO A 281 -9.42 24.71 30.51
C PRO A 281 -9.44 26.14 29.97
N GLY A 282 -10.63 26.72 29.79
CA GLY A 282 -10.67 28.17 29.59
C GLY A 282 -12.02 28.80 29.36
N GLN A 283 -12.95 28.62 30.30
CA GLN A 283 -14.08 29.54 30.46
C GLN A 283 -13.61 31.00 30.49
N ARG A 284 -14.17 31.84 29.63
CA ARG A 284 -14.62 33.20 30.02
C ARG A 284 -15.73 33.68 29.09
N ALA A 285 -16.94 33.63 29.63
CA ALA A 285 -18.07 34.43 29.17
C ALA A 285 -17.81 35.92 29.45
N VAL A 286 -18.13 36.81 28.51
CA VAL A 286 -18.80 38.10 28.79
C VAL A 286 -19.70 38.46 27.61
N ALA A 287 -20.87 38.95 27.98
CA ALA A 287 -22.00 39.35 27.18
C ALA A 287 -21.81 40.59 26.29
N ALA A 288 -22.84 40.77 25.45
CA ALA A 288 -23.49 42.03 25.12
C ALA A 288 -22.90 42.92 24.02
N GLY A 289 -23.68 43.05 22.95
CA GLY A 289 -24.26 44.33 22.57
C GLY A 289 -23.49 45.13 21.52
N GLY A 290 -24.17 45.50 20.44
CA GLY A 290 -23.67 46.53 19.55
C GLY A 290 -24.31 46.56 18.17
N SER A 291 -25.53 47.10 18.11
CA SER A 291 -26.08 47.70 16.90
C SER A 291 -25.15 48.80 16.34
N GLY A 292 -25.07 48.90 15.02
CA GLY A 292 -24.54 50.07 14.30
C GLY A 292 -24.43 49.74 12.81
N SER A 293 -25.38 50.09 11.94
CA SER A 293 -25.66 51.44 11.42
C SER A 293 -24.42 52.13 10.83
N GLY A 294 -24.42 52.32 9.51
CA GLY A 294 -23.77 53.49 8.88
C GLY A 294 -22.64 53.21 7.88
N ARG A 295 -23.03 53.13 6.60
CA ARG A 295 -22.57 53.90 5.42
C ARG A 295 -21.44 54.94 5.59
N PRO A 296 -20.69 55.30 4.52
CA PRO A 296 -21.22 55.85 3.25
C PRO A 296 -21.15 54.93 2.03
#